data_AF-E2C5Z0-F1
#
_entry.id   AF-E2C5Z0-F1
#
_cell.length_a   1.000
_cell.length_b   1.000
_cell.length_c   1.000
_cell.angle_alpha   90.00
_cell.angle_beta   90.00
_cell.angle_gamma   90.00
#
_symmetry.space_group_name_H-M   'P 1'
#
loop_
_entity.id
_entity.type
_entity.pdbx_description
1 polymer ?
#
loop_
_entity_poly.entity_id
_entity_poly.type
_entity_poly.pdbx_seq_one_letter_code
_entity_poly.pdbx_strand_id
1 'polypeptide(L)'
;LFERASKMDTSKEKIRYILQFFFDKGENASQAAENVNSVYGPDTVTANHAQFWFRRFRSGNFDVKDAPRTGRPIVENIDKIMDIV
;
A
#
# COMPACT_ATOMS: atom_id res chain seq x y z
N LEU A 1 -27.30 -16.18 -4.32
CA LEU A 1 -26.55 -16.16 -5.58
C LEU A 1 -25.89 -14.79 -5.76
N PHE A 2 -24.86 -14.51 -4.94
CA PHE A 2 -23.91 -13.44 -5.22
C PHE A 2 -22.57 -14.12 -5.17
N GLU A 3 -22.10 -14.52 -6.34
CA GLU A 3 -20.85 -15.23 -6.51
C GLU A 3 -19.76 -14.33 -5.92
N ARG A 4 -19.18 -14.79 -4.81
CA ARG A 4 -18.00 -14.17 -4.22
C ARG A 4 -16.91 -14.33 -5.27
N ALA A 5 -16.82 -13.36 -6.18
CA ALA A 5 -15.73 -13.25 -7.13
C ALA A 5 -14.45 -13.46 -6.33
N SER A 6 -13.76 -14.56 -6.63
CA SER A 6 -12.46 -14.87 -6.06
C SER A 6 -11.60 -13.63 -6.33
N LYS A 7 -11.35 -12.83 -5.28
CA LYS A 7 -10.43 -11.71 -5.35
C LYS A 7 -9.10 -12.30 -5.77
N MET A 8 -8.72 -12.07 -7.03
CA MET A 8 -7.35 -12.25 -7.49
C MET A 8 -6.47 -11.58 -6.43
N ASP A 9 -5.59 -12.34 -5.78
CA ASP A 9 -4.70 -11.84 -4.73
C ASP A 9 -3.66 -10.91 -5.38
N THR A 10 -4.12 -9.72 -5.73
CA THR A 10 -3.28 -8.66 -6.25
C THR A 10 -2.66 -8.03 -5.01
N SER A 11 -1.50 -8.56 -4.62
CA SER A 11 -0.78 -8.07 -3.45
C SER A 11 -0.68 -6.54 -3.52
N LYS A 12 -0.89 -5.85 -2.40
CA LYS A 12 -0.81 -4.38 -2.34
C LYS A 12 0.52 -3.88 -2.93
N GLU A 13 1.59 -4.65 -2.76
CA GLU A 13 2.90 -4.38 -3.35
C GLU A 13 2.88 -4.39 -4.88
N LYS A 14 2.20 -5.36 -5.52
CA LYS A 14 2.05 -5.40 -6.98
C LYS A 14 1.41 -4.11 -7.52
N ILE A 15 0.34 -3.65 -6.87
CA ILE A 15 -0.31 -2.39 -7.24
C ILE A 15 0.65 -1.19 -7.11
N ARG A 16 1.46 -1.16 -6.05
CA ARG A 16 2.44 -0.07 -5.82
C ARG A 16 3.54 -0.07 -6.88
N TYR A 17 4.02 -1.24 -7.30
CA TYR A 17 4.97 -1.34 -8.42
C TYR A 17 4.37 -0.89 -9.75
N ILE A 18 3.08 -1.18 -10.00
CA ILE A 18 2.40 -0.70 -11.21
C ILE A 18 2.24 0.82 -11.18
N LEU A 19 1.92 1.39 -10.02
CA LEU A 19 1.90 2.85 -9.85
C LEU A 19 3.28 3.46 -10.09
N GLN A 20 4.36 2.81 -9.66
CA GLN A 20 5.73 3.24 -9.94
C GLN A 20 6.03 3.21 -11.45
N PHE A 21 5.65 2.14 -12.14
CA PHE A 21 5.80 2.05 -13.59
C PHE A 21 5.14 3.24 -14.33
N PHE A 22 3.91 3.61 -13.95
CA PHE A 22 3.23 4.76 -14.55
C PHE A 22 3.89 6.10 -14.18
N PHE A 23 4.43 6.21 -12.96
CA PHE A 23 5.22 7.37 -12.55
C PHE A 23 6.49 7.52 -13.40
N ASP A 24 7.23 6.44 -13.62
CA ASP A 24 8.45 6.42 -14.44
C ASP A 24 8.17 6.76 -15.91
N LYS A 25 6.97 6.42 -16.40
CA LYS A 25 6.46 6.81 -17.72
C LYS A 25 6.07 8.29 -17.83
N GLY A 26 6.01 9.01 -16.70
CA GLY A 26 5.61 10.43 -16.66
C GLY A 26 4.11 10.65 -16.73
N GLU A 27 3.29 9.62 -16.46
CA GLU A 27 1.84 9.78 -16.35
C GLU A 27 1.47 10.52 -15.05
N ASN A 28 0.22 10.98 -14.94
CA ASN A 28 -0.29 11.53 -13.69
C ASN A 28 -0.99 10.44 -12.85
N ALA A 29 -1.13 10.69 -11.54
CA ALA A 29 -1.67 9.71 -10.61
C ALA A 29 -3.13 9.30 -10.89
N SER A 30 -3.95 10.21 -11.42
CA SER A 30 -5.35 9.91 -11.76
C SER A 30 -5.42 8.95 -12.95
N GLN A 31 -4.63 9.21 -13.99
CA GLN A 31 -4.53 8.31 -15.14
C GLN A 31 -4.02 6.93 -14.75
N ALA A 32 -3.01 6.87 -13.88
CA ALA A 32 -2.49 5.61 -13.36
C ALA A 32 -3.57 4.83 -12.58
N ALA A 33 -4.38 5.50 -11.76
CA ALA A 33 -5.49 4.87 -11.04
C ALA A 33 -6.56 4.33 -11.98
N GLU A 34 -6.93 5.08 -13.02
CA GLU A 34 -7.87 4.64 -14.06
C GLU A 34 -7.35 3.41 -14.80
N ASN A 35 -6.08 3.42 -15.23
CA ASN A 35 -5.45 2.30 -15.93
C ASN A 35 -5.36 1.04 -15.05
N VAL A 36 -5.08 1.21 -13.76
CA VAL A 36 -5.09 0.09 -12.81
C VAL A 36 -6.51 -0.47 -12.67
N ASN A 37 -7.51 0.39 -12.47
CA ASN A 37 -8.89 -0.04 -12.27
C ASN A 37 -9.50 -0.68 -13.54
N SER A 38 -9.07 -0.25 -14.74
CA SER A 38 -9.53 -0.88 -16.00
C SER A 38 -9.00 -2.30 -16.17
N VAL A 39 -7.83 -2.62 -15.60
CA VAL A 39 -7.20 -3.95 -15.71
C VAL A 39 -7.61 -4.89 -14.59
N TYR A 40 -7.62 -4.39 -13.34
CA TYR A 40 -7.80 -5.23 -12.15
C TYR A 40 -9.21 -5.17 -11.56
N GLY A 41 -10.06 -4.28 -12.08
CA GLY A 41 -11.43 -4.09 -11.65
C GLY A 41 -11.65 -2.75 -10.96
N PRO A 42 -12.92 -2.28 -10.90
CA PRO A 42 -13.26 -1.01 -10.28
C PRO A 42 -12.81 -0.98 -8.82
N ASP A 43 -12.44 0.21 -8.35
CA ASP A 43 -12.02 0.48 -6.97
C ASP A 43 -10.80 -0.33 -6.48
N THR A 44 -10.00 -0.91 -7.39
CA THR A 44 -8.71 -1.53 -7.04
C THR A 44 -7.78 -0.51 -6.39
N VAL A 45 -7.72 0.70 -6.94
CA VAL A 45 -6.99 1.86 -6.41
C VAL A 45 -7.86 3.10 -6.46
N THR A 46 -7.86 3.85 -5.36
CA THR A 46 -8.46 5.18 -5.33
C THR A 46 -7.45 6.22 -5.84
N ALA A 47 -7.94 7.31 -6.43
CA ALA A 47 -7.10 8.41 -6.87
C ALA A 47 -6.22 8.97 -5.73
N ASN A 48 -6.75 9.05 -4.51
CA ASN A 48 -6.02 9.47 -3.33
C ASN A 48 -4.84 8.53 -3.00
N HIS A 49 -5.04 7.22 -3.15
CA HIS A 49 -3.98 6.23 -2.93
C HIS A 49 -2.86 6.37 -3.98
N ALA A 50 -3.22 6.54 -5.25
CA ALA A 50 -2.25 6.77 -6.32
C ALA A 50 -1.46 8.08 -6.08
N GLN A 51 -2.14 9.17 -5.70
CA GLN A 51 -1.50 10.44 -5.39
C GLN A 51 -0.52 10.34 -4.21
N PHE A 52 -0.88 9.58 -3.17
CA PHE A 52 0.01 9.32 -2.03
C PHE A 52 1.33 8.68 -2.49
N TRP A 53 1.25 7.62 -3.30
CA TRP A 53 2.45 6.95 -3.84
C TRP A 53 3.26 7.85 -4.76
N PHE A 54 2.60 8.62 -5.62
CA PHE A 54 3.29 9.56 -6.51
C PHE A 54 4.04 10.65 -5.73
N ARG A 55 3.48 11.14 -4.61
CA ARG A 55 4.20 12.08 -3.73
C ARG A 55 5.46 11.43 -3.13
N ARG A 56 5.37 10.16 -2.75
CA ARG A 56 6.50 9.38 -2.22
C ARG A 56 7.59 9.14 -3.27
N PHE A 57 7.21 8.82 -4.51
CA PHE A 57 8.16 8.65 -5.60
C PHE A 57 8.86 9.97 -5.98
N ARG A 58 8.13 11.10 -5.96
CA ARG A 58 8.74 12.43 -6.13
C ARG A 58 9.75 12.79 -5.06
N SER A 59 9.63 12.25 -3.84
CA SER A 59 10.63 12.43 -2.79
C SER A 59 11.81 11.46 -2.90
N GLY A 60 11.90 10.68 -3.99
CA GLY A 60 12.95 9.68 -4.21
C GLY A 60 12.79 8.41 -3.37
N ASN A 61 11.65 8.20 -2.70
CA ASN A 61 11.40 7.01 -1.90
C ASN A 61 10.62 5.99 -2.74
N PHE A 62 11.33 4.98 -3.23
CA PHE A 62 10.79 3.90 -4.06
C PHE A 62 10.56 2.60 -3.28
N ASP A 63 10.70 2.61 -1.95
CA ASP A 63 10.37 1.44 -1.15
C ASP A 63 8.85 1.26 -1.11
N VAL A 64 8.37 0.23 -1.81
CA VAL A 64 6.96 -0.10 -1.89
C VAL A 64 6.48 -0.98 -0.74
N LYS A 65 7.39 -1.49 0.11
CA LYS A 65 7.01 -2.31 1.26
C LYS A 65 6.47 -1.42 2.38
N ASP A 66 5.55 -1.97 3.16
CA ASP A 66 5.15 -1.30 4.39
C ASP A 66 6.32 -1.34 5.37
N ALA A 67 6.68 -0.19 5.92
CA ALA A 67 7.63 -0.13 7.02
C ALA A 67 7.11 -0.99 8.19
N PRO A 68 7.99 -1.64 8.97
CA PRO A 68 7.59 -2.32 10.18
C PRO A 68 6.71 -1.40 11.02
N ARG A 69 5.51 -1.87 11.37
CA ARG A 69 4.60 -1.08 12.21
C ARG A 69 5.24 -0.98 13.59
N THR A 70 5.74 0.19 13.94
CA THR A 70 6.09 0.51 15.33
C THR A 70 4.78 0.64 16.11
N GLY A 71 4.25 -0.49 16.57
CA GLY A 71 3.13 -0.54 17.49
C GLY A 71 3.59 -0.28 18.93
N ARG A 72 2.61 -0.13 19.84
CA ARG A 72 2.88 -0.15 21.29
C ARG A 72 3.65 -1.44 21.62
N PRO A 73 4.75 -1.39 22.41
CA PRO A 73 5.37 -2.60 22.88
C PRO A 73 4.31 -3.45 23.58
N ILE A 74 4.05 -4.65 23.09
CA ILE A 74 3.36 -5.66 23.88
C ILE A 74 4.40 -6.03 24.94
N VAL A 75 4.16 -5.59 26.18
CA VAL A 75 5.03 -5.93 27.30
C VAL A 75 4.88 -7.44 27.53
N GLU A 76 5.71 -8.23 26.87
CA GLU A 76 5.82 -9.67 27.10
C GLU A 76 6.67 -10.00 28.35
N ASN A 77 7.17 -8.97 29.05
CA ASN A 77 7.91 -9.12 30.31
C ASN A 77 7.18 -8.39 31.45
N ILE A 78 6.08 -8.97 31.91
CA ILE A 78 5.48 -8.60 33.20
C ILE A 78 6.50 -8.83 34.33
N ASP A 79 7.40 -9.81 34.16
CA ASP A 79 8.42 -10.17 35.15
C ASP A 79 9.43 -9.06 35.45
N LYS A 80 9.63 -8.10 34.54
CA LYS A 80 10.50 -6.93 34.79
C LYS A 80 9.82 -5.79 35.54
N ILE A 81 8.50 -5.83 35.71
CA ILE A 81 7.73 -4.78 36.40
C ILE A 81 7.76 -4.98 37.93
N MET A 82 7.95 -6.22 38.40
CA MET A 82 7.96 -6.51 39.84
C MET A 82 9.29 -6.18 40.55
N ASP A 83 10.38 -5.92 39.82
CA ASP A 83 11.70 -5.60 40.40
C ASP A 83 11.85 -4.12 40.82
N ILE A 84 10.78 -3.31 40.77
CA ILE A 84 10.80 -1.88 41.16
C ILE A 84 9.99 -1.62 42.46
N VAL A 85 9.53 -2.65 43.18
CA VAL A 85 8.93 -2.49 44.53
C VAL A 85 9.81 -3.07 45.61
#